data_AF-A0A2X0LYL2-F1
#
_entry.id   AF-A0A2X0LYL2-F1
#
_cell.length_a   1.000
_cell.length_b   1.000
_cell.length_c   1.000
_cell.angle_alpha   90.00
_cell.angle_beta   90.00
_cell.angle_gamma   90.00
#
_symmetry.space_group_name_H-M   'P 1'
#
loop_
_entity.id
_entity.type
_entity.pdbx_description
1 polymer ?
#
loop_
_entity_poly.entity_id
_entity_poly.type
_entity_poly.pdbx_seq_one_letter_code
_entity_poly.pdbx_strand_id
1 'polypeptide(L)'
;MDIDDHPHVWLDRVQRPELIKAPMCAWVGGDGLTTSRRVGMPERAMDRQNQCGPWANVAIETAIFFEAKRRRIDYRTYQPFDNIPIDVIVRILDQLPLLGLVRLRRINRSFNHLLRSPHLYHTLCISASPAPAPELLALFPSLLPGTSDLTLRSFPFLALEPLLCSVTPYRLLHLDLSFSAVRDEQLEAMAEEGALASLRTLRLKGCRGVKDGAWLATALPKVETLDLSWSGVATLPASVIGAQAPLVELEHELLSTWPGSDDSVDSGYYSDLEVSSFFHCSSTKPRPSIWPPLRHLSLSSCPHLTVATIQAFLESAMPSSLRALDLSHLPLDHHILAHLNLQPSDNSNAEADLHPLETIDLRGVHAVTLVYSTTRTSLGSATNQDPSFGDFGE
;
A
#
# COMPACT_ATOMS: atom_id res chain seq x y z
N MET A 1 -13.37 5.75 31.99
CA MET A 1 -11.97 5.64 31.58
C MET A 1 -11.74 6.84 30.68
N ASP A 2 -11.31 7.95 31.28
CA ASP A 2 -10.97 9.17 30.55
C ASP A 2 -9.59 8.97 29.93
N ILE A 3 -9.53 9.04 28.60
CA ILE A 3 -8.29 8.97 27.82
C ILE A 3 -7.96 10.42 27.48
N ASP A 4 -6.91 10.96 28.10
CA ASP A 4 -6.34 12.26 27.78
C ASP A 4 -5.71 12.21 26.37
N ASP A 5 -6.36 12.86 25.41
CA ASP A 5 -5.84 13.11 24.06
C ASP A 5 -4.89 14.32 24.08
N HIS A 6 -3.58 14.04 24.10
CA HIS A 6 -2.56 15.05 23.77
C HIS A 6 -2.20 14.98 22.27
N PRO A 7 -2.33 16.08 21.50
CA PRO A 7 -1.94 16.09 20.09
C PRO A 7 -0.41 16.15 19.98
N HIS A 8 0.22 15.00 19.79
CA HIS A 8 1.60 14.94 19.31
C HIS A 8 1.62 15.34 17.82
N VAL A 9 2.40 16.37 17.49
CA VAL A 9 2.68 16.75 16.11
C VAL A 9 3.65 15.73 15.52
N TRP A 10 3.13 14.74 14.80
CA TRP A 10 3.94 13.78 14.05
C TRP A 10 4.45 14.45 12.77
N LEU A 11 5.78 14.47 12.61
CA LEU A 11 6.42 14.87 11.37
C LEU A 11 6.43 13.66 10.43
N ASP A 12 5.62 13.73 9.37
CA ASP A 12 5.63 12.78 8.25
C ASP A 12 7.04 12.64 7.68
N ARG A 13 7.67 11.48 7.93
CA ARG A 13 8.90 11.07 7.27
C ARG A 13 8.53 10.27 6.04
N VAL A 14 9.00 10.71 4.88
CA VAL A 14 9.04 9.87 3.68
C VAL A 14 9.97 8.70 3.99
N GLN A 15 9.41 7.52 4.23
CA GLN A 15 10.16 6.33 4.60
C GLN A 15 10.71 5.68 3.33
N ARG A 16 12.03 5.62 3.21
CA ARG A 16 12.74 4.95 2.11
C ARG A 16 12.95 3.46 2.44
N PRO A 17 12.98 2.57 1.44
CA PRO A 17 13.56 1.23 1.63
C PRO A 17 15.07 1.40 1.88
N GLU A 18 15.50 1.17 3.11
CA GLU A 18 16.92 1.26 3.46
C GLU A 18 17.72 0.12 2.80
N LEU A 19 18.81 0.49 2.14
CA LEU A 19 19.92 -0.41 1.86
C LEU A 19 20.47 -0.86 3.22
N ILE A 20 20.35 -2.16 3.49
CA ILE A 20 20.75 -2.86 4.73
C ILE A 20 22.09 -2.31 5.26
N LYS A 21 22.02 -1.53 6.34
CA LYS A 21 23.17 -1.26 7.21
C LYS A 21 23.02 -2.11 8.47
N ALA A 22 24.04 -2.93 8.73
CA ALA A 22 24.13 -3.79 9.90
C ALA A 22 24.06 -2.96 11.21
N PRO A 23 23.50 -3.52 12.30
CA PRO A 23 23.35 -2.79 13.55
C PRO A 23 24.68 -2.73 14.29
N MET A 24 25.11 -1.50 14.63
CA MET A 24 26.10 -1.26 15.67
C MET A 24 25.40 -1.32 17.03
N CYS A 25 25.97 -2.12 17.93
CA CYS A 25 25.55 -2.26 19.32
C CYS A 25 25.66 -0.92 20.07
N ALA A 26 24.64 -0.60 20.87
CA ALA A 26 24.77 0.38 21.95
C ALA A 26 24.15 -0.19 23.24
N TRP A 27 24.98 -0.15 24.28
CA TRP A 27 24.76 -0.63 25.63
C TRP A 27 24.05 0.43 26.51
N VAL A 28 23.20 -0.07 27.41
CA VAL A 28 23.09 0.24 28.86
C VAL A 28 22.60 1.61 29.36
N GLY A 29 21.65 1.52 30.30
CA GLY A 29 21.40 2.43 31.43
C GLY A 29 20.02 3.07 31.38
N GLY A 30 19.14 3.02 32.40
CA GLY A 30 19.25 2.66 33.81
C GLY A 30 18.08 3.36 34.53
N ASP A 31 17.56 2.73 35.57
CA ASP A 31 16.30 3.02 36.26
C ASP A 31 16.19 4.41 36.93
N GLY A 32 14.96 4.83 37.25
CA GLY A 32 14.75 5.97 38.15
C GLY A 32 13.30 6.42 38.36
N LEU A 33 12.54 5.67 39.15
CA LEU A 33 11.33 6.14 39.83
C LEU A 33 11.65 7.32 40.77
N THR A 34 10.80 8.35 40.80
CA THR A 34 10.32 8.96 42.07
C THR A 34 9.21 9.98 41.84
N THR A 35 8.22 9.87 42.72
CA THR A 35 7.03 10.68 42.92
C THR A 35 7.35 12.10 43.40
N SER A 36 6.60 13.12 42.96
CA SER A 36 6.34 14.29 43.81
C SER A 36 5.04 15.01 43.47
N ARG A 37 4.14 15.02 44.46
CA ARG A 37 2.97 15.89 44.62
C ARG A 37 3.37 17.37 44.76
N ARG A 38 2.54 18.29 44.27
CA ARG A 38 2.19 19.62 44.84
C ARG A 38 1.10 20.23 43.94
N VAL A 39 -0.17 20.29 44.34
CA VAL A 39 -0.83 21.29 45.22
C VAL A 39 -0.60 22.74 44.77
N GLY A 40 -1.55 23.26 43.98
CA GLY A 40 -2.43 24.38 44.35
C GLY A 40 -1.88 25.81 44.48
N MET A 41 -2.24 26.64 43.47
CA MET A 41 -2.67 28.06 43.53
C MET A 41 -1.69 29.18 43.99
N PRO A 42 -1.98 30.48 43.75
CA PRO A 42 -2.87 31.15 42.77
C PRO A 42 -2.18 32.31 41.98
N GLU A 43 -2.95 32.90 41.06
CA GLU A 43 -2.73 34.16 40.35
C GLU A 43 -2.19 35.30 41.22
N ARG A 44 -1.19 36.01 40.70
CA ARG A 44 -0.95 37.43 40.99
C ARG A 44 -0.50 38.17 39.74
N ALA A 45 -1.34 39.11 39.33
CA ALA A 45 -0.99 40.24 38.48
C ALA A 45 0.11 41.08 39.13
N MET A 46 1.09 41.52 38.33
CA MET A 46 1.82 42.75 38.59
C MET A 46 2.32 43.36 37.28
N ASP A 47 1.91 44.60 37.09
CA ASP A 47 2.44 45.59 36.17
C ASP A 47 3.98 45.64 36.23
N ARG A 48 4.62 45.69 35.05
CA ARG A 48 5.99 46.20 34.94
C ARG A 48 6.10 47.22 33.82
N GLN A 49 6.08 48.45 34.32
CA GLN A 49 6.47 49.70 33.71
C GLN A 49 7.99 49.74 33.51
N ASN A 50 8.39 50.18 32.32
CA ASN A 50 9.67 50.74 31.87
C ASN A 50 10.78 50.93 32.91
N GLN A 51 11.96 50.35 32.63
CA GLN A 51 13.24 51.01 32.91
C GLN A 51 14.21 50.83 31.73
N CYS A 52 14.41 51.92 31.00
CA CYS A 52 15.56 52.12 30.12
C CYS A 52 16.82 52.21 30.98
N GLY A 53 17.80 51.35 30.72
CA GLY A 53 19.14 51.43 31.31
C GLY A 53 20.05 52.38 30.54
N PRO A 54 20.99 53.09 31.21
CA PRO A 54 21.92 54.01 30.59
C PRO A 54 23.19 53.26 30.15
N TRP A 55 23.28 52.94 28.86
CA TRP A 55 24.55 52.52 28.25
C TRP A 55 25.02 53.65 27.33
N ALA A 56 25.44 54.74 27.96
CA ALA A 56 26.31 55.73 27.34
C ALA A 56 27.75 55.44 27.77
N ASN A 57 28.66 55.53 26.80
CA ASN A 57 30.11 55.67 26.95
C ASN A 57 30.93 54.38 27.07
N VAL A 58 31.18 53.74 25.91
CA VAL A 58 32.52 53.25 25.59
C VAL A 58 32.87 53.76 24.20
N ALA A 59 33.73 54.77 24.17
CA ALA A 59 34.31 55.32 22.95
C ALA A 59 35.47 54.42 22.49
N ILE A 60 35.38 54.01 21.21
CA ILE A 60 36.42 54.06 20.18
C ILE A 60 37.80 53.52 20.58
N GLU A 61 38.19 52.37 20.03
CA GLU A 61 39.42 52.28 19.21
C GLU A 61 39.54 50.94 18.45
N THR A 62 39.86 51.05 17.16
CA THR A 62 40.48 50.03 16.29
C THR A 62 39.69 48.77 15.88
N ALA A 63 38.99 48.86 14.74
CA ALA A 63 38.95 47.78 13.75
C ALA A 63 38.62 48.35 12.35
N ILE A 64 39.59 49.01 11.74
CA ILE A 64 39.60 49.34 10.31
C ILE A 64 40.04 48.07 9.57
N PHE A 65 39.18 47.09 9.32
CA PHE A 65 39.49 46.01 8.37
C PHE A 65 38.20 45.33 7.88
N PHE A 66 38.08 45.25 6.56
CA PHE A 66 36.90 44.87 5.74
C PHE A 66 35.82 45.93 5.55
N GLU A 67 36.21 47.00 4.86
CA GLU A 67 35.32 47.70 3.92
C GLU A 67 35.01 46.76 2.71
N ALA A 68 34.38 45.61 2.99
CA ALA A 68 33.85 44.74 1.95
C ALA A 68 32.67 45.48 1.32
N LYS A 69 32.95 46.25 0.27
CA LYS A 69 32.01 46.93 -0.61
C LYS A 69 30.86 45.96 -0.90
N ARG A 70 29.76 46.06 -0.13
CA ARG A 70 28.57 45.23 -0.28
C ARG A 70 28.06 45.49 -1.69
N ARG A 71 28.45 44.64 -2.64
CA ARG A 71 27.89 44.67 -3.99
C ARG A 71 26.39 44.52 -3.77
N ARG A 72 25.62 45.55 -4.13
CA ARG A 72 24.17 45.44 -4.24
C ARG A 72 23.94 44.34 -5.27
N ILE A 73 23.69 43.12 -4.80
CA ILE A 73 23.23 42.04 -5.64
C ILE A 73 21.88 42.51 -6.15
N ASP A 74 21.77 42.68 -7.47
CA ASP A 74 20.50 43.02 -8.07
C ASP A 74 19.60 41.80 -7.94
N TYR A 75 18.70 41.83 -6.95
CA TYR A 75 17.80 40.72 -6.63
C TYR A 75 16.85 40.38 -7.79
N ARG A 76 16.81 41.20 -8.86
CA ARG A 76 16.03 40.93 -10.07
C ARG A 76 16.64 39.87 -10.99
N THR A 77 17.93 39.59 -10.88
CA THR A 77 18.62 38.61 -11.74
C THR A 77 19.09 37.37 -11.01
N TYR A 78 19.10 37.37 -9.68
CA TYR A 78 19.48 36.20 -8.91
C TYR A 78 18.33 35.21 -8.81
N GLN A 79 18.35 34.19 -9.67
CA GLN A 79 17.51 33.01 -9.55
C GLN A 79 18.34 31.87 -8.95
N PRO A 80 18.23 31.59 -7.64
CA PRO A 80 19.10 30.65 -6.92
C PRO A 80 19.09 29.21 -7.43
N PHE A 81 18.29 28.89 -8.45
CA PHE A 81 18.13 27.54 -8.99
C PHE A 81 18.29 27.45 -10.51
N ASP A 82 18.42 28.56 -11.23
CA ASP A 82 18.53 28.53 -12.70
C ASP A 82 19.83 27.87 -13.18
N ASN A 83 20.88 27.93 -12.36
CA ASN A 83 22.19 27.35 -12.67
C ASN A 83 22.39 25.96 -12.03
N ILE A 84 21.41 25.44 -11.28
CA ILE A 84 21.53 24.14 -10.62
C ILE A 84 20.98 23.07 -11.58
N PRO A 85 21.75 22.03 -11.93
CA PRO A 85 21.26 20.95 -12.77
C PRO A 85 19.99 20.32 -12.21
N ILE A 86 19.03 20.00 -13.07
CA ILE A 86 17.72 19.50 -12.67
C ILE A 86 17.81 18.26 -11.78
N ASP A 87 18.75 17.36 -12.06
CA ASP A 87 18.96 16.13 -11.29
C ASP A 87 19.36 16.42 -9.83
N VAL A 88 20.10 17.50 -9.59
CA VAL A 88 20.49 17.93 -8.24
C VAL A 88 19.27 18.47 -7.51
N ILE A 89 18.42 19.24 -8.19
CA ILE A 89 17.17 19.74 -7.61
C ILE A 89 16.26 18.57 -7.27
N VAL A 90 16.06 17.62 -8.18
CA VAL A 90 15.26 16.41 -7.93
C VAL A 90 15.78 15.67 -6.71
N ARG A 91 17.09 15.46 -6.59
CA ARG A 91 17.71 14.83 -5.41
C ARG A 91 17.47 15.60 -4.11
N ILE A 92 17.44 16.93 -4.14
CA ILE A 92 17.12 17.76 -2.97
C ILE A 92 15.64 17.62 -2.60
N LEU A 93 14.75 17.72 -3.59
CA LEU A 93 13.31 17.57 -3.39
C LEU A 93 12.96 16.19 -2.82
N ASP A 94 13.65 15.16 -3.25
CA ASP A 94 13.53 13.78 -2.76
C ASP A 94 13.84 13.61 -1.27
N GLN A 95 14.54 14.58 -0.66
CA GLN A 95 14.89 14.56 0.78
C GLN A 95 13.90 15.38 1.62
N LEU A 96 12.99 16.12 0.98
CA LEU A 96 12.07 16.99 1.70
C LEU A 96 10.80 16.23 2.10
N PRO A 97 10.25 16.49 3.31
CA PRO A 97 8.95 15.97 3.66
C PRO A 97 7.89 16.57 2.73
N LEU A 98 6.76 15.87 2.55
CA LEU A 98 5.66 16.28 1.67
C LEU A 98 5.20 17.72 1.96
N LEU A 99 5.11 18.10 3.24
CA LEU A 99 4.78 19.47 3.66
C LEU A 99 5.84 20.50 3.22
N GLY A 100 7.11 20.11 3.17
CA GLY A 100 8.20 20.93 2.62
C GLY A 100 8.01 21.19 1.13
N LEU A 101 7.59 20.17 0.38
CA LEU A 101 7.27 20.30 -1.06
C LEU A 101 6.08 21.25 -1.27
N VAL A 102 5.03 21.15 -0.45
CA VAL A 102 3.89 22.09 -0.47
C VAL A 102 4.36 23.53 -0.30
N ARG A 103 5.24 23.78 0.68
CA ARG A 103 5.79 25.11 0.94
C ARG A 103 6.63 25.60 -0.25
N LEU A 104 7.45 24.74 -0.85
CA LEU A 104 8.24 25.09 -2.03
C LEU A 104 7.39 25.48 -3.24
N ARG A 105 6.24 24.83 -3.47
CA ARG A 105 5.31 25.22 -4.55
C ARG A 105 4.81 26.66 -4.43
N ARG A 106 4.73 27.18 -3.20
CA ARG A 106 4.28 28.56 -2.94
C ARG A 106 5.39 29.59 -3.09
N ILE A 107 6.65 29.18 -2.97
CA ILE A 107 7.80 30.09 -2.97
C ILE A 107 8.15 30.56 -4.40
N ASN A 108 8.09 29.66 -5.39
CA ASN A 108 8.49 29.99 -6.76
C ASN A 108 7.64 29.26 -7.81
N ARG A 109 7.30 29.95 -8.91
CA ARG A 109 6.60 29.37 -10.08
C ARG A 109 7.40 28.24 -10.72
N SER A 110 8.72 28.34 -10.80
CA SER A 110 9.59 27.29 -11.34
C SER A 110 9.51 26.02 -10.48
N PHE A 111 9.52 26.14 -9.15
CA PHE A 111 9.28 25.00 -8.26
C PHE A 111 7.88 24.43 -8.41
N ASN A 112 6.85 25.27 -8.55
CA ASN A 112 5.50 24.76 -8.80
C ASN A 112 5.42 23.97 -10.11
N HIS A 113 6.06 24.42 -11.18
CA HIS A 113 6.12 23.68 -12.45
C HIS A 113 6.88 22.36 -12.29
N LEU A 114 8.04 22.39 -11.64
CA LEU A 114 8.83 21.19 -11.39
C LEU A 114 8.07 20.18 -10.52
N LEU A 115 7.46 20.63 -9.43
CA LEU A 115 6.70 19.81 -8.49
C LEU A 115 5.35 19.33 -9.02
N ARG A 116 4.91 19.78 -10.20
CA ARG A 116 3.80 19.17 -10.95
C ARG A 116 4.25 17.94 -11.74
N SER A 117 5.55 17.71 -11.83
CA SER A 117 6.06 16.60 -12.61
C SER A 117 5.77 15.26 -11.92
N PRO A 118 5.08 14.33 -12.59
CA PRO A 118 4.67 13.06 -11.99
C PRO A 118 5.87 12.17 -11.60
N HIS A 119 7.00 12.28 -12.30
CA HIS A 119 8.17 11.43 -12.04
C HIS A 119 8.86 11.71 -10.70
N LEU A 120 8.48 12.76 -9.97
CA LEU A 120 9.06 13.06 -8.66
C LEU A 120 8.39 12.27 -7.52
N TYR A 121 7.27 11.59 -7.78
CA TYR A 121 6.41 11.03 -6.74
C TYR A 121 6.14 9.54 -6.95
N HIS A 122 7.19 8.75 -7.22
CA HIS A 122 7.05 7.31 -7.39
C HIS A 122 6.43 6.63 -6.17
N THR A 123 6.90 7.00 -4.98
CA THR A 123 6.41 6.47 -3.70
C THR A 123 5.82 7.62 -2.90
N LEU A 124 4.52 7.54 -2.59
CA LEU A 124 3.82 8.50 -1.75
C LEU A 124 3.35 7.78 -0.48
N CYS A 125 3.92 8.17 0.66
CA CYS A 125 3.52 7.65 1.96
C CYS A 125 2.94 8.79 2.81
N ILE A 126 1.73 8.57 3.29
CA ILE A 126 1.00 9.54 4.10
C ILE A 126 0.60 8.83 5.36
N SER A 127 1.22 9.24 6.45
CA SER A 127 0.97 8.63 7.75
C SER A 127 -0.44 8.98 8.22
N ALA A 128 -0.89 8.22 9.22
CA ALA A 128 -2.15 8.44 9.90
C ALA A 128 -2.30 9.90 10.34
N SER A 129 -3.14 10.65 9.63
CA SER A 129 -3.57 11.98 10.02
C SER A 129 -5.09 11.97 10.12
N PRO A 130 -5.66 12.22 11.32
CA PRO A 130 -7.12 12.19 11.50
C PRO A 130 -7.82 13.27 10.67
N ALA A 131 -7.10 14.35 10.32
CA ALA A 131 -7.58 15.42 9.47
C ALA A 131 -6.42 15.89 8.56
N PRO A 132 -6.27 15.31 7.36
CA PRO A 132 -5.26 15.77 6.42
C PRO A 132 -5.52 17.25 6.09
N ALA A 133 -4.45 18.04 6.10
CA ALA A 133 -4.57 19.47 5.79
C ALA A 133 -5.20 19.67 4.40
N PRO A 134 -6.18 20.57 4.23
CA PRO A 134 -6.85 20.78 2.95
C PRO A 134 -5.87 21.19 1.84
N GLU A 135 -4.79 21.87 2.21
CA GLU A 135 -3.69 22.20 1.29
C GLU A 135 -3.02 20.97 0.71
N LEU A 136 -2.88 19.90 1.50
CA LEU A 136 -2.27 18.65 1.07
C LEU A 136 -3.25 17.87 0.19
N LEU A 137 -4.54 17.88 0.52
CA LEU A 137 -5.60 17.31 -0.31
C LEU A 137 -5.64 17.93 -1.71
N ALA A 138 -5.53 19.26 -1.79
CA ALA A 138 -5.53 20.00 -3.04
C ALA A 138 -4.34 19.68 -3.97
N LEU A 139 -3.28 19.04 -3.46
CA LEU A 139 -2.11 18.71 -4.28
C LEU A 139 -2.21 17.33 -4.91
N PHE A 140 -2.95 16.40 -4.30
CA PHE A 140 -2.98 15.02 -4.76
C PHE A 140 -3.33 14.82 -6.22
N PRO A 141 -4.30 15.55 -6.82
CA PRO A 141 -4.58 15.40 -8.24
C PRO A 141 -3.34 15.63 -9.14
N SER A 142 -2.37 16.42 -8.66
CA SER A 142 -1.09 16.64 -9.38
C SER A 142 0.02 15.67 -8.99
N LEU A 143 -0.09 14.96 -7.87
CA LEU A 143 0.93 14.01 -7.39
C LEU A 143 0.64 12.58 -7.84
N LEU A 144 -0.61 12.16 -7.72
CA LEU A 144 -1.07 10.80 -7.93
C LEU A 144 -0.84 10.24 -9.35
N PRO A 145 -0.91 11.04 -10.44
CA PRO A 145 -0.66 10.51 -11.78
C PRO A 145 0.72 9.86 -11.95
N GLY A 146 1.70 10.26 -11.11
CA GLY A 146 3.05 9.75 -11.14
C GLY A 146 3.35 8.59 -10.21
N THR A 147 2.45 8.28 -9.28
CA THR A 147 2.71 7.41 -8.15
C THR A 147 2.48 5.94 -8.50
N SER A 148 3.52 5.12 -8.26
CA SER A 148 3.44 3.66 -8.35
C SER A 148 3.13 3.01 -7.02
N ASP A 149 3.57 3.63 -5.91
CA ASP A 149 3.43 3.08 -4.57
C ASP A 149 2.71 4.11 -3.70
N LEU A 150 1.47 3.82 -3.34
CA LEU A 150 0.62 4.71 -2.55
C LEU A 150 0.30 4.06 -1.20
N THR A 151 0.70 4.72 -0.12
CA THR A 151 0.39 4.30 1.26
C THR A 151 -0.44 5.38 1.95
N LEU A 152 -1.70 5.08 2.25
CA LEU A 152 -2.68 5.94 2.91
C LEU A 152 -3.21 5.25 4.17
N ARG A 153 -2.32 5.01 5.14
CA ARG A 153 -2.68 4.28 6.36
C ARG A 153 -3.53 5.12 7.29
N SER A 154 -4.60 4.52 7.82
CA SER A 154 -5.53 5.22 8.72
C SER A 154 -6.09 6.52 8.15
N PHE A 155 -6.21 6.60 6.82
CA PHE A 155 -6.70 7.79 6.16
C PHE A 155 -8.23 7.90 6.34
N PRO A 156 -8.76 9.09 6.65
CA PRO A 156 -10.18 9.26 6.92
C PRO A 156 -11.00 9.08 5.62
N PHE A 157 -12.16 8.43 5.77
CA PHE A 157 -13.07 8.08 4.67
C PHE A 157 -13.40 9.27 3.75
N LEU A 158 -13.81 10.40 4.34
CA LEU A 158 -14.25 11.59 3.58
C LEU A 158 -13.13 12.21 2.72
N ALA A 159 -11.88 12.01 3.14
CA ALA A 159 -10.74 12.54 2.40
C ALA A 159 -10.25 11.54 1.35
N LEU A 160 -10.58 10.25 1.46
CA LEU A 160 -10.05 9.18 0.62
C LEU A 160 -10.71 9.19 -0.77
N GLU A 161 -12.03 9.29 -0.82
CA GLU A 161 -12.83 9.23 -2.04
C GLU A 161 -12.33 10.12 -3.19
N PRO A 162 -12.13 11.45 -3.02
CA PRO A 162 -11.63 12.30 -4.11
C PRO A 162 -10.21 11.96 -4.56
N LEU A 163 -9.43 11.28 -3.71
CA LEU A 163 -8.06 10.87 -4.05
C LEU A 163 -8.05 9.64 -4.90
N LEU A 164 -8.93 8.68 -4.58
CA LEU A 164 -9.02 7.43 -5.31
C LEU A 164 -9.42 7.67 -6.77
N CYS A 165 -10.35 8.60 -7.04
CA CYS A 165 -10.71 9.01 -8.41
C CYS A 165 -9.58 9.77 -9.15
N SER A 166 -8.56 10.25 -8.44
CA SER A 166 -7.41 10.95 -9.02
C SER A 166 -6.24 10.02 -9.33
N VAL A 167 -6.33 8.73 -8.97
CA VAL A 167 -5.29 7.73 -9.22
C VAL A 167 -5.29 7.35 -10.69
N THR A 168 -4.12 7.35 -11.33
CA THR A 168 -4.02 6.88 -12.72
C THR A 168 -4.01 5.36 -12.80
N PRO A 169 -4.84 4.75 -13.66
CA PRO A 169 -5.07 3.29 -13.72
C PRO A 169 -3.87 2.45 -14.17
N TYR A 170 -2.87 3.10 -14.77
CA TYR A 170 -1.76 2.40 -15.42
C TYR A 170 -0.46 2.38 -14.62
N ARG A 171 -0.36 3.19 -13.56
CA ARG A 171 0.91 3.36 -12.83
C ARG A 171 0.91 2.78 -11.44
N LEU A 172 -0.24 2.70 -10.78
CA LEU A 172 -0.30 2.21 -9.41
C LEU A 172 -0.03 0.69 -9.37
N LEU A 173 1.07 0.30 -8.74
CA LEU A 173 1.52 -1.07 -8.58
C LEU A 173 1.31 -1.57 -7.14
N HIS A 174 1.50 -0.70 -6.15
CA HIS A 174 1.39 -1.02 -4.75
C HIS A 174 0.44 -0.03 -4.06
N LEU A 175 -0.64 -0.54 -3.46
CA LEU A 175 -1.62 0.25 -2.74
C LEU A 175 -1.78 -0.30 -1.32
N ASP A 176 -1.49 0.54 -0.33
CA ASP A 176 -1.67 0.23 1.09
C ASP A 176 -2.67 1.21 1.70
N LEU A 177 -3.88 0.71 1.95
CA LEU A 177 -4.97 1.41 2.62
C LEU A 177 -5.18 0.88 4.04
N SER A 178 -4.17 0.26 4.66
CA SER A 178 -4.34 -0.41 5.95
C SER A 178 -4.90 0.54 7.02
N PHE A 179 -5.89 0.06 7.77
CA PHE A 179 -6.61 0.76 8.82
C PHE A 179 -7.36 2.02 8.35
N SER A 180 -7.48 2.23 7.03
CA SER A 180 -8.34 3.28 6.49
C SER A 180 -9.81 2.89 6.63
N ALA A 181 -10.69 3.89 6.49
CA ALA A 181 -12.12 3.68 6.54
C ALA A 181 -12.74 3.40 5.16
N VAL A 182 -11.98 2.76 4.25
CA VAL A 182 -12.44 2.38 2.90
C VAL A 182 -13.59 1.36 2.96
N ARG A 183 -14.52 1.47 2.02
CA ARG A 183 -15.70 0.58 1.87
C ARG A 183 -15.70 -0.12 0.51
N ASP A 184 -16.54 -1.15 0.39
CA ASP A 184 -16.68 -1.92 -0.85
C ASP A 184 -17.06 -1.03 -2.05
N GLU A 185 -18.00 -0.10 -1.88
CA GLU A 185 -18.48 0.76 -2.98
C GLU A 185 -17.37 1.62 -3.59
N GLN A 186 -16.39 2.02 -2.78
CA GLN A 186 -15.26 2.83 -3.24
C GLN A 186 -14.24 2.00 -4.00
N LEU A 187 -13.98 0.77 -3.52
CA LEU A 187 -13.06 -0.14 -4.20
C LEU A 187 -13.65 -0.61 -5.54
N GLU A 188 -14.97 -0.79 -5.58
CA GLU A 188 -15.71 -1.07 -6.81
C GLU A 188 -15.65 0.11 -7.79
N ALA A 189 -15.93 1.35 -7.34
CA ALA A 189 -15.79 2.53 -8.19
C ALA A 189 -14.36 2.70 -8.75
N MET A 190 -13.33 2.46 -7.93
CA MET A 190 -11.94 2.43 -8.39
C MET A 190 -11.68 1.35 -9.43
N ALA A 191 -12.30 0.18 -9.27
CA ALA A 191 -12.17 -0.92 -10.20
C ALA A 191 -12.81 -0.59 -11.55
N GLU A 192 -14.00 0.03 -11.54
CA GLU A 192 -14.72 0.47 -12.73
C GLU A 192 -13.96 1.55 -13.51
N GLU A 193 -13.32 2.48 -12.81
CA GLU A 193 -12.40 3.47 -13.39
C GLU A 193 -11.06 2.83 -13.86
N GLY A 194 -10.85 1.55 -13.54
CA GLY A 194 -9.66 0.78 -13.83
C GLY A 194 -8.43 1.16 -13.01
N ALA A 195 -8.59 1.97 -11.96
CA ALA A 195 -7.51 2.42 -11.07
C ALA A 195 -6.69 1.24 -10.50
N LEU A 196 -7.33 0.06 -10.39
CA LEU A 196 -6.75 -1.16 -9.85
C LEU A 196 -6.23 -2.16 -10.91
N ALA A 197 -6.38 -1.85 -12.21
CA ALA A 197 -6.08 -2.78 -13.30
C ALA A 197 -4.59 -3.17 -13.41
N SER A 198 -3.70 -2.31 -12.93
CA SER A 198 -2.24 -2.53 -12.94
C SER A 198 -1.67 -2.97 -11.60
N LEU A 199 -2.52 -3.08 -10.58
CA LEU A 199 -2.10 -3.28 -9.21
C LEU A 199 -1.52 -4.69 -9.02
N ARG A 200 -0.37 -4.78 -8.34
CA ARG A 200 0.31 -6.03 -7.97
C ARG A 200 0.18 -6.35 -6.50
N THR A 201 0.18 -5.33 -5.65
CA THR A 201 0.03 -5.48 -4.21
C THR A 201 -1.10 -4.60 -3.72
N LEU A 202 -2.05 -5.21 -3.03
CA LEU A 202 -3.13 -4.52 -2.34
C LEU A 202 -3.13 -4.90 -0.86
N ARG A 203 -3.07 -3.91 0.02
CA ARG A 203 -3.20 -4.10 1.47
C ARG A 203 -4.43 -3.34 1.99
N LEU A 204 -5.37 -4.10 2.52
CA LEU A 204 -6.61 -3.64 3.15
C LEU A 204 -6.66 -4.10 4.61
N LYS A 205 -5.49 -4.23 5.24
CA LYS A 205 -5.38 -4.72 6.61
C LYS A 205 -6.15 -3.82 7.57
N GLY A 206 -7.08 -4.34 8.36
CA GLY A 206 -7.85 -3.54 9.31
C GLY A 206 -8.98 -2.71 8.69
N CYS A 207 -9.25 -2.83 7.39
CA CYS A 207 -10.34 -2.12 6.72
C CYS A 207 -11.68 -2.79 7.03
N ARG A 208 -12.38 -2.34 8.08
CA ARG A 208 -13.66 -2.91 8.53
C ARG A 208 -14.85 -2.62 7.62
N GLY A 209 -14.72 -1.63 6.74
CA GLY A 209 -15.74 -1.27 5.77
C GLY A 209 -15.78 -2.20 4.55
N VAL A 210 -14.73 -3.01 4.36
CA VAL A 210 -14.64 -4.00 3.27
C VAL A 210 -15.27 -5.30 3.75
N LYS A 211 -16.45 -5.66 3.24
CA LYS A 211 -17.25 -6.80 3.71
C LYS A 211 -17.43 -7.84 2.62
N ASP A 212 -17.64 -7.39 1.39
CA ASP A 212 -17.85 -8.26 0.25
C ASP A 212 -16.57 -8.42 -0.58
N GLY A 213 -16.12 -9.67 -0.76
CA GLY A 213 -15.00 -10.00 -1.63
C GLY A 213 -15.37 -10.13 -3.10
N ALA A 214 -16.64 -10.00 -3.51
CA ALA A 214 -17.08 -10.23 -4.89
C ALA A 214 -16.31 -9.40 -5.93
N TRP A 215 -16.02 -8.14 -5.62
CA TRP A 215 -15.28 -7.23 -6.52
C TRP A 215 -13.82 -7.66 -6.76
N LEU A 216 -13.20 -8.45 -5.86
CA LEU A 216 -11.80 -8.89 -6.00
C LEU A 216 -11.58 -9.68 -7.30
N ALA A 217 -12.58 -10.43 -7.74
CA ALA A 217 -12.53 -11.23 -8.96
C ALA A 217 -12.45 -10.41 -10.24
N THR A 218 -13.21 -9.31 -10.29
CA THR A 218 -13.36 -8.48 -11.48
C THR A 218 -12.34 -7.35 -11.52
N ALA A 219 -12.01 -6.80 -10.36
CA ALA A 219 -11.23 -5.57 -10.21
C ALA A 219 -9.72 -5.75 -10.31
N LEU A 220 -9.18 -6.92 -9.98
CA LEU A 220 -7.77 -7.08 -9.62
C LEU A 220 -6.97 -7.99 -10.55
N PRO A 221 -7.02 -7.85 -11.90
CA PRO A 221 -6.54 -8.86 -12.84
C PRO A 221 -5.05 -9.23 -12.74
N LYS A 222 -4.23 -8.40 -12.09
CA LYS A 222 -2.77 -8.57 -11.98
C LYS A 222 -2.27 -8.66 -10.54
N VAL A 223 -3.15 -8.71 -9.54
CA VAL A 223 -2.73 -8.71 -8.14
C VAL A 223 -2.07 -10.03 -7.79
N GLU A 224 -0.83 -9.93 -7.29
CA GLU A 224 -0.02 -11.05 -6.82
C GLU A 224 -0.05 -11.17 -5.30
N THR A 225 -0.22 -10.05 -4.59
CA THR A 225 -0.25 -10.00 -3.12
C THR A 225 -1.48 -9.25 -2.63
N LEU A 226 -2.32 -9.95 -1.87
CA LEU A 226 -3.53 -9.40 -1.27
C LEU A 226 -3.51 -9.64 0.24
N ASP A 227 -3.56 -8.56 1.01
CA ASP A 227 -3.65 -8.61 2.47
C ASP A 227 -5.00 -8.07 2.93
N LEU A 228 -5.87 -8.96 3.41
CA LEU A 228 -7.18 -8.66 3.99
C LEU A 228 -7.18 -8.87 5.51
N SER A 229 -6.02 -8.99 6.15
CA SER A 229 -5.93 -9.30 7.58
C SER A 229 -6.72 -8.29 8.42
N TRP A 230 -7.45 -8.73 9.44
CA TRP A 230 -8.25 -7.84 10.30
C TRP A 230 -9.32 -7.01 9.57
N SER A 231 -9.63 -7.32 8.31
CA SER A 231 -10.69 -6.64 7.56
C SER A 231 -12.08 -7.11 7.97
N GLY A 232 -13.10 -6.42 7.47
CA GLY A 232 -14.51 -6.78 7.69
C GLY A 232 -15.03 -7.92 6.82
N VAL A 233 -14.15 -8.57 6.03
CA VAL A 233 -14.56 -9.47 4.95
C VAL A 233 -15.35 -10.67 5.50
N ALA A 234 -16.55 -10.89 4.97
CA ALA A 234 -17.45 -11.97 5.35
C ALA A 234 -17.61 -13.00 4.21
N THR A 235 -17.51 -12.53 2.97
CA THR A 235 -17.60 -13.32 1.74
C THR A 235 -16.30 -13.20 0.95
N LEU A 236 -15.82 -14.33 0.44
CA LEU A 236 -14.79 -14.36 -0.60
C LEU A 236 -15.49 -14.64 -1.93
N PRO A 237 -14.91 -14.23 -3.07
CA PRO A 237 -15.49 -14.58 -4.36
C PRO A 237 -15.42 -16.10 -4.50
N ALA A 238 -16.54 -16.74 -4.22
CA ALA A 238 -16.75 -18.14 -4.46
C ALA A 238 -16.78 -18.34 -5.98
N SER A 239 -16.27 -19.47 -6.43
CA SER A 239 -16.34 -19.84 -7.83
C SER A 239 -17.81 -19.75 -8.25
N VAL A 240 -18.13 -18.86 -9.17
CA VAL A 240 -19.45 -18.74 -9.82
C VAL A 240 -19.65 -19.97 -10.73
N ILE A 241 -19.46 -21.16 -10.18
CA ILE A 241 -19.79 -22.44 -10.77
C ILE A 241 -21.26 -22.66 -10.40
N GLY A 242 -22.17 -21.88 -11.00
CA GLY A 242 -23.59 -22.10 -10.81
C GLY A 242 -24.50 -20.91 -11.06
N ALA A 243 -24.06 -19.67 -10.84
CA ALA A 243 -24.83 -18.50 -11.24
C ALA A 243 -24.50 -18.16 -12.69
N GLN A 244 -25.09 -18.90 -13.63
CA GLN A 244 -25.42 -18.31 -14.93
C GLN A 244 -26.37 -17.15 -14.63
N ALA A 245 -25.83 -15.95 -14.38
CA ALA A 245 -26.62 -14.77 -14.62
C ALA A 245 -27.10 -14.90 -16.07
N PRO A 246 -28.41 -14.87 -16.34
CA PRO A 246 -28.88 -14.86 -17.71
C PRO A 246 -28.25 -13.62 -18.33
N LEU A 247 -27.29 -13.85 -19.23
CA LEU A 247 -26.76 -12.84 -20.12
C LEU A 247 -27.92 -12.48 -21.04
N VAL A 248 -28.85 -11.67 -20.53
CA VAL A 248 -29.93 -11.09 -21.31
C VAL A 248 -29.21 -10.28 -22.38
N GLU A 249 -29.44 -10.66 -23.63
CA GLU A 249 -28.98 -10.03 -24.86
C GLU A 249 -29.35 -8.54 -24.87
N LEU A 250 -28.55 -7.71 -24.19
CA LEU A 250 -28.65 -6.25 -24.18
C LEU A 250 -27.82 -5.62 -25.32
N GLU A 251 -27.35 -6.44 -26.27
CA GLU A 251 -26.59 -5.97 -27.44
C GLU A 251 -27.48 -5.48 -28.59
N HIS A 252 -28.81 -5.66 -28.53
CA HIS A 252 -29.70 -5.35 -29.67
C HIS A 252 -30.55 -4.05 -29.55
N GLU A 253 -30.60 -3.36 -28.40
CA GLU A 253 -31.42 -2.14 -28.25
C GLU A 253 -30.66 -0.80 -28.24
N LEU A 254 -29.33 -0.79 -28.07
CA LEU A 254 -28.57 0.47 -28.01
C LEU A 254 -27.97 0.95 -29.35
N LEU A 255 -28.16 0.19 -30.43
CA LEU A 255 -27.65 0.55 -31.77
C LEU A 255 -28.70 1.14 -32.73
N SER A 256 -29.96 1.36 -32.31
CA SER A 256 -31.04 1.74 -33.22
C SER A 256 -31.52 3.20 -33.16
N THR A 257 -30.96 4.07 -32.32
CA THR A 257 -31.42 5.47 -32.22
C THR A 257 -30.29 6.49 -32.07
N TRP A 258 -29.45 6.62 -33.09
CA TRP A 258 -28.71 7.88 -33.32
C TRP A 258 -29.28 8.55 -34.57
N PRO A 259 -30.24 9.48 -34.43
CA PRO A 259 -30.69 10.28 -35.55
C PRO A 259 -29.56 11.23 -35.94
N GLY A 260 -29.08 11.10 -37.17
CA GLY A 260 -28.07 11.99 -37.73
C GLY A 260 -28.55 13.44 -37.70
N SER A 261 -27.78 14.30 -37.04
CA SER A 261 -27.78 15.73 -37.34
C SER A 261 -26.56 16.02 -38.20
N ASP A 262 -26.83 16.22 -39.48
CA ASP A 262 -25.96 16.94 -40.39
C ASP A 262 -25.80 18.41 -39.92
N ASP A 263 -24.72 19.02 -40.38
CA ASP A 263 -24.39 20.45 -40.35
C ASP A 263 -23.60 21.03 -39.15
N SER A 264 -22.30 21.23 -39.42
CA SER A 264 -21.60 22.53 -39.30
C SER A 264 -21.33 23.08 -37.89
N VAL A 265 -20.06 23.10 -37.44
CA VAL A 265 -19.15 24.27 -37.51
C VAL A 265 -17.73 23.81 -37.12
N ASP A 266 -16.79 24.19 -37.98
CA ASP A 266 -15.33 24.18 -37.82
C ASP A 266 -14.84 24.69 -36.45
N SER A 267 -14.30 23.82 -35.61
CA SER A 267 -13.49 24.20 -34.44
C SER A 267 -12.35 23.22 -34.21
N GLY A 268 -11.29 23.35 -35.01
CA GLY A 268 -10.02 22.70 -34.73
C GLY A 268 -9.39 23.31 -33.48
N TYR A 269 -9.40 22.60 -32.34
CA TYR A 269 -8.43 22.75 -31.23
C TYR A 269 -8.64 21.71 -30.11
N TYR A 270 -8.92 20.44 -30.41
CA TYR A 270 -8.77 19.34 -29.43
C TYR A 270 -8.44 18.04 -30.16
N SER A 271 -7.14 17.71 -30.26
CA SER A 271 -6.68 16.49 -30.94
C SER A 271 -5.99 15.47 -30.03
N ASP A 272 -6.08 15.57 -28.68
CA ASP A 272 -5.24 14.71 -27.81
C ASP A 272 -5.93 14.12 -26.55
N LEU A 273 -7.26 13.97 -26.53
CA LEU A 273 -7.92 13.23 -25.42
C LEU A 273 -9.01 12.27 -25.94
N GLU A 274 -8.61 11.35 -26.84
CA GLU A 274 -9.28 10.05 -26.97
C GLU A 274 -8.90 9.15 -25.77
N VAL A 275 -9.44 9.45 -24.59
CA VAL A 275 -9.37 8.56 -23.40
C VAL A 275 -10.75 7.98 -23.06
N SER A 276 -11.78 8.32 -23.84
CA SER A 276 -13.14 7.82 -23.63
C SER A 276 -13.32 6.47 -24.31
N SER A 277 -13.74 5.46 -23.52
CA SER A 277 -14.26 4.13 -23.90
C SER A 277 -13.29 2.94 -24.05
N PHE A 278 -12.23 2.83 -23.24
CA PHE A 278 -11.45 1.58 -23.17
C PHE A 278 -11.98 0.52 -22.17
N PHE A 279 -13.04 0.79 -21.41
CA PHE A 279 -13.70 -0.19 -20.54
C PHE A 279 -14.93 -0.83 -21.20
N HIS A 280 -14.72 -1.41 -22.37
CA HIS A 280 -15.51 -2.56 -22.78
C HIS A 280 -14.65 -3.79 -22.53
N CYS A 281 -14.71 -4.29 -21.29
CA CYS A 281 -14.36 -5.67 -21.02
C CYS A 281 -15.40 -6.58 -21.68
N SER A 282 -15.37 -6.66 -23.02
CA SER A 282 -16.15 -7.60 -23.82
C SER A 282 -15.60 -9.01 -23.57
N SER A 283 -16.01 -9.58 -22.45
CA SER A 283 -15.61 -10.89 -21.95
C SER A 283 -16.60 -11.95 -22.46
N THR A 284 -16.42 -12.43 -23.70
CA THR A 284 -17.20 -13.57 -24.24
C THR A 284 -16.48 -14.91 -24.16
N LYS A 285 -15.32 -14.98 -23.48
CA LYS A 285 -14.66 -16.26 -23.20
C LYS A 285 -14.73 -16.58 -21.69
N PRO A 286 -15.24 -17.76 -21.29
CA PRO A 286 -15.25 -18.17 -19.89
C PRO A 286 -13.81 -18.21 -19.38
N ARG A 287 -13.49 -17.34 -18.43
CA ARG A 287 -12.18 -17.33 -17.76
C ARG A 287 -12.11 -18.56 -16.86
N PRO A 288 -11.10 -19.44 -17.02
CA PRO A 288 -10.98 -20.69 -16.26
C PRO A 288 -10.62 -20.48 -14.79
N SER A 289 -10.29 -19.26 -14.36
CA SER A 289 -10.13 -18.89 -12.95
C SER A 289 -10.73 -17.51 -12.70
N ILE A 290 -11.58 -17.42 -11.68
CA ILE A 290 -12.19 -16.16 -11.22
C ILE A 290 -11.16 -15.26 -10.56
N TRP A 291 -10.13 -15.87 -9.98
CA TRP A 291 -9.08 -15.14 -9.29
C TRP A 291 -7.96 -14.70 -10.24
N PRO A 292 -7.33 -13.55 -9.93
CA PRO A 292 -6.08 -13.14 -10.55
C PRO A 292 -4.93 -14.11 -10.24
N PRO A 293 -3.73 -13.94 -10.84
CA PRO A 293 -2.53 -14.73 -10.55
C PRO A 293 -1.97 -14.45 -9.13
N LEU A 294 -2.81 -14.61 -8.13
CA LEU A 294 -2.57 -14.36 -6.73
C LEU A 294 -1.56 -15.36 -6.20
N ARG A 295 -0.47 -14.86 -5.61
CA ARG A 295 0.61 -15.66 -5.03
C ARG A 295 0.56 -15.65 -3.52
N HIS A 296 0.17 -14.53 -2.93
CA HIS A 296 0.10 -14.34 -1.48
C HIS A 296 -1.28 -13.81 -1.10
N LEU A 297 -1.97 -14.55 -0.24
CA LEU A 297 -3.24 -14.15 0.34
C LEU A 297 -3.15 -14.20 1.87
N SER A 298 -3.45 -13.10 2.53
CA SER A 298 -3.58 -13.06 3.99
C SER A 298 -5.01 -12.78 4.42
N LEU A 299 -5.57 -13.68 5.22
CA LEU A 299 -6.89 -13.60 5.83
C LEU A 299 -6.81 -13.63 7.37
N SER A 300 -5.64 -13.29 7.93
CA SER A 300 -5.44 -13.42 9.37
C SER A 300 -6.40 -12.54 10.17
N SER A 301 -6.94 -13.07 11.26
CA SER A 301 -7.82 -12.33 12.19
C SER A 301 -9.06 -11.67 11.54
N CYS A 302 -9.65 -12.24 10.48
CA CYS A 302 -10.91 -11.74 9.90
C CYS A 302 -12.11 -12.24 10.72
N PRO A 303 -12.74 -11.39 11.57
CA PRO A 303 -13.72 -11.85 12.57
C PRO A 303 -15.06 -12.29 11.97
N HIS A 304 -15.36 -11.87 10.74
CA HIS A 304 -16.62 -12.18 10.06
C HIS A 304 -16.50 -13.34 9.07
N LEU A 305 -15.28 -13.84 8.87
CA LEU A 305 -15.04 -14.93 7.93
C LEU A 305 -15.44 -16.26 8.58
N THR A 306 -16.54 -16.85 8.10
CA THR A 306 -17.03 -18.12 8.63
C THR A 306 -16.21 -19.30 8.11
N VAL A 307 -16.19 -20.39 8.86
CA VAL A 307 -15.60 -21.67 8.45
C VAL A 307 -16.15 -22.13 7.10
N ALA A 308 -17.47 -22.03 6.90
CA ALA A 308 -18.13 -22.42 5.67
C ALA A 308 -17.63 -21.59 4.47
N THR A 309 -17.41 -20.29 4.65
CA THR A 309 -16.84 -19.42 3.61
C THR A 309 -15.41 -19.84 3.26
N ILE A 310 -14.58 -20.14 4.27
CA ILE A 310 -13.19 -20.57 4.06
C ILE A 310 -13.14 -21.91 3.34
N GLN A 311 -13.95 -22.87 3.77
CA GLN A 311 -14.06 -24.18 3.13
C GLN A 311 -14.51 -24.05 1.67
N ALA A 312 -15.57 -23.28 1.41
CA ALA A 312 -16.05 -23.03 0.05
C ALA A 312 -14.99 -22.36 -0.83
N PHE A 313 -14.23 -21.41 -0.29
CA PHE A 313 -13.10 -20.78 -0.99
C PHE A 313 -12.02 -21.79 -1.35
N LEU A 314 -11.60 -22.63 -0.40
CA LEU A 314 -10.53 -23.62 -0.61
C LEU A 314 -10.95 -24.74 -1.57
N GLU A 315 -12.21 -25.17 -1.52
CA GLU A 315 -12.73 -26.23 -2.40
C GLU A 315 -13.00 -25.75 -3.83
N SER A 316 -13.53 -24.54 -4.01
CA SER A 316 -14.08 -24.11 -5.30
C SER A 316 -13.26 -23.02 -6.00
N ALA A 317 -12.56 -22.18 -5.24
CA ALA A 317 -12.09 -20.89 -5.71
C ALA A 317 -10.60 -20.66 -5.45
N MET A 318 -9.86 -21.66 -4.95
CA MET A 318 -8.45 -21.49 -4.66
C MET A 318 -7.65 -21.23 -5.97
N PRO A 319 -6.92 -20.12 -6.07
CA PRO A 319 -6.08 -19.85 -7.24
C PRO A 319 -4.97 -20.90 -7.34
N SER A 320 -4.76 -21.46 -8.53
CA SER A 320 -3.65 -22.41 -8.76
C SER A 320 -2.27 -21.77 -8.63
N SER A 321 -2.17 -20.44 -8.72
CA SER A 321 -0.92 -19.70 -8.53
C SER A 321 -0.58 -19.40 -7.07
N LEU A 322 -1.46 -19.76 -6.13
CA LEU A 322 -1.32 -19.37 -4.72
C LEU A 322 -0.15 -20.13 -4.06
N ARG A 323 0.83 -19.39 -3.54
CA ARG A 323 2.05 -19.90 -2.89
C ARG A 323 2.05 -19.73 -1.37
N ALA A 324 1.44 -18.66 -0.89
CA ALA A 324 1.31 -18.38 0.53
C ALA A 324 -0.13 -18.07 0.90
N LEU A 325 -0.62 -18.75 1.92
CA LEU A 325 -1.92 -18.50 2.53
C LEU A 325 -1.76 -18.32 4.04
N ASP A 326 -2.11 -17.16 4.56
CA ASP A 326 -2.11 -16.87 5.99
C ASP A 326 -3.54 -16.91 6.54
N LEU A 327 -3.81 -17.90 7.39
CA LEU A 327 -5.08 -18.09 8.11
C LEU A 327 -4.89 -17.92 9.63
N SER A 328 -3.80 -17.28 10.05
CA SER A 328 -3.46 -17.12 11.45
C SER A 328 -4.58 -16.40 12.23
N HIS A 329 -4.75 -16.79 13.48
CA HIS A 329 -5.75 -16.22 14.40
C HIS A 329 -7.22 -16.36 13.97
N LEU A 330 -7.52 -17.22 13.00
CA LEU A 330 -8.90 -17.62 12.72
C LEU A 330 -9.34 -18.75 13.66
N PRO A 331 -10.62 -18.81 14.06
CA PRO A 331 -11.16 -19.87 14.91
C PRO A 331 -11.39 -21.15 14.09
N LEU A 332 -10.30 -21.78 13.63
CA LEU A 332 -10.32 -23.02 12.87
C LEU A 332 -10.11 -24.22 13.80
N ASP A 333 -11.11 -25.09 13.90
CA ASP A 333 -10.99 -26.36 14.61
C ASP A 333 -10.15 -27.37 13.82
N HIS A 334 -9.55 -28.32 14.53
CA HIS A 334 -8.79 -29.42 13.94
C HIS A 334 -9.55 -30.21 12.86
N HIS A 335 -10.85 -30.44 13.08
CA HIS A 335 -11.67 -31.17 12.12
C HIS A 335 -11.75 -30.44 10.78
N ILE A 336 -11.87 -29.12 10.80
CA ILE A 336 -11.91 -28.29 9.59
C ILE A 336 -10.59 -28.41 8.86
N LEU A 337 -9.47 -28.25 9.57
CA LEU A 337 -8.13 -28.37 8.97
C LEU A 337 -7.87 -29.77 8.40
N ALA A 338 -8.40 -30.82 9.02
CA ALA A 338 -8.33 -32.18 8.49
C ALA A 338 -9.14 -32.34 7.20
N HIS A 339 -10.28 -31.65 7.07
CA HIS A 339 -11.10 -31.63 5.86
C HIS A 339 -10.50 -30.81 4.71
N LEU A 340 -9.63 -29.84 5.00
CA LEU A 340 -8.98 -29.04 3.96
C LEU A 340 -8.07 -29.86 3.03
N ASN A 341 -7.84 -31.15 3.33
CA ASN A 341 -7.16 -32.15 2.52
C ASN A 341 -5.98 -31.55 1.74
N LEU A 342 -5.14 -30.79 2.45
CA LEU A 342 -3.92 -30.17 1.97
C LEU A 342 -2.89 -31.28 1.77
N GLN A 343 -3.23 -32.29 0.96
CA GLN A 343 -2.30 -33.34 0.61
C GLN A 343 -1.18 -32.68 -0.17
N PRO A 344 0.08 -32.84 0.27
CA PRO A 344 1.21 -32.54 -0.59
C PRO A 344 0.97 -33.27 -1.90
N SER A 345 1.05 -32.56 -3.01
CA SER A 345 0.95 -33.16 -4.34
C SER A 345 2.09 -34.18 -4.49
N ASP A 346 1.85 -35.45 -4.13
CA ASP A 346 2.78 -36.59 -4.26
C ASP A 346 2.92 -37.02 -5.73
N ASN A 347 2.94 -36.07 -6.66
CA ASN A 347 3.18 -36.30 -8.07
C ASN A 347 4.68 -36.45 -8.31
N SER A 348 5.23 -37.62 -7.94
CA SER A 348 6.62 -37.97 -8.19
C SER A 348 6.97 -38.22 -9.67
N ASN A 349 6.04 -37.97 -10.62
CA ASN A 349 6.15 -38.42 -12.01
C ASN A 349 5.80 -37.39 -13.10
N ALA A 350 5.74 -36.08 -12.82
CA ALA A 350 5.39 -35.10 -13.87
C ALA A 350 6.32 -33.88 -13.90
N GLU A 351 7.13 -33.84 -14.95
CA GLU A 351 7.91 -32.73 -15.47
C GLU A 351 6.95 -31.68 -16.07
N ALA A 352 6.43 -30.75 -15.24
CA ALA A 352 5.88 -29.46 -15.67
C ALA A 352 5.56 -28.57 -14.46
N ASP A 353 6.39 -27.53 -14.24
CA ASP A 353 6.26 -26.22 -13.54
C ASP A 353 5.04 -25.85 -12.65
N LEU A 354 4.27 -26.79 -12.12
CA LEU A 354 3.24 -26.53 -11.12
C LEU A 354 3.93 -26.39 -9.75
N HIS A 355 4.19 -25.15 -9.34
CA HIS A 355 4.70 -24.87 -8.01
C HIS A 355 3.62 -25.17 -6.97
N PRO A 356 3.78 -26.18 -6.09
CA PRO A 356 2.82 -26.45 -5.03
C PRO A 356 2.77 -25.29 -4.04
N LEU A 357 1.66 -25.16 -3.31
CA LEU A 357 1.49 -24.21 -2.21
C LEU A 357 2.66 -24.36 -1.21
N GLU A 358 3.53 -23.34 -1.14
CA GLU A 358 4.80 -23.41 -0.43
C GLU A 358 4.63 -23.21 1.08
N THR A 359 3.72 -22.32 1.49
CA THR A 359 3.57 -21.91 2.89
C THR A 359 2.11 -21.71 3.27
N ILE A 360 1.73 -22.29 4.41
CA ILE A 360 0.44 -22.04 5.07
C ILE A 360 0.76 -21.62 6.50
N ASP A 361 0.42 -20.39 6.86
CA ASP A 361 0.60 -19.90 8.22
C ASP A 361 -0.68 -20.12 9.03
N LEU A 362 -0.58 -20.98 10.04
CA LEU A 362 -1.64 -21.32 10.98
C LEU A 362 -1.30 -20.87 12.41
N ARG A 363 -0.36 -19.92 12.58
CA ARG A 363 0.00 -19.41 13.91
C ARG A 363 -1.21 -18.85 14.64
N GLY A 364 -1.30 -19.11 15.94
CA GLY A 364 -2.43 -18.66 16.77
C GLY A 364 -3.74 -19.40 16.55
N VAL A 365 -3.80 -20.41 15.67
CA VAL A 365 -4.90 -21.37 15.66
C VAL A 365 -4.73 -22.27 16.89
N HIS A 366 -5.57 -22.08 17.91
CA HIS A 366 -5.41 -22.62 19.27
C HIS A 366 -5.39 -24.16 19.39
N ALA A 367 -5.42 -24.90 18.29
CA ALA A 367 -5.53 -26.35 18.30
C ALA A 367 -4.29 -27.08 17.75
N VAL A 368 -3.52 -26.54 16.82
CA VAL A 368 -2.79 -27.42 15.90
C VAL A 368 -1.41 -27.92 16.38
N THR A 369 -1.35 -29.14 16.91
CA THR A 369 -0.14 -29.97 16.87
C THR A 369 -0.14 -30.79 15.56
N LEU A 370 0.47 -30.28 14.50
CA LEU A 370 0.65 -31.04 13.25
C LEU A 370 1.71 -32.11 13.47
N VAL A 371 1.28 -33.34 13.73
CA VAL A 371 2.17 -34.52 13.64
C VAL A 371 2.33 -34.83 12.15
N TYR A 372 3.31 -34.19 11.51
CA TYR A 372 3.76 -34.63 10.20
C TYR A 372 4.51 -35.95 10.39
N SER A 373 3.82 -37.08 10.21
CA SER A 373 4.48 -38.36 10.03
C SER A 373 5.09 -38.39 8.63
N THR A 374 6.30 -37.86 8.49
CA THR A 374 7.13 -38.11 7.31
C THR A 374 7.54 -39.58 7.37
N THR A 375 6.69 -40.48 6.86
CA THR A 375 7.09 -41.86 6.61
C THR A 375 8.11 -41.82 5.47
N ARG A 376 9.38 -41.63 5.84
CA ARG A 376 10.51 -41.98 4.98
C ARG A 376 10.41 -43.48 4.75
N THR A 377 9.81 -43.88 3.63
CA THR A 377 9.97 -45.20 3.06
C THR A 377 11.45 -45.33 2.73
N SER A 378 12.24 -45.86 3.67
CA SER A 378 13.61 -46.27 3.38
C SER A 378 13.52 -47.39 2.36
N LEU A 379 13.71 -47.06 1.09
CA LEU A 379 13.91 -48.02 0.03
C LEU A 379 15.19 -48.79 0.38
N GLY A 380 15.03 -49.93 1.03
CA GLY A 380 16.10 -50.87 1.31
C GLY A 380 16.63 -51.38 -0.02
N SER A 381 17.74 -50.79 -0.47
CA SER A 381 18.60 -51.32 -1.52
C SER A 381 19.19 -52.64 -1.02
N ALA A 382 18.50 -53.75 -1.31
CA ALA A 382 19.06 -55.08 -1.20
C ALA A 382 20.08 -55.26 -2.33
N THR A 383 21.33 -54.97 -2.03
CA THR A 383 22.46 -55.40 -2.87
C THR A 383 22.72 -56.87 -2.58
N ASN A 384 22.33 -57.74 -3.52
CA ASN A 384 22.80 -59.12 -3.59
C ASN A 384 24.34 -59.11 -3.69
N GLN A 385 25.02 -59.50 -2.61
CA GLN A 385 26.41 -59.93 -2.67
C GLN A 385 26.43 -61.46 -2.81
N ASP A 386 26.82 -61.92 -4.00
CA ASP A 386 27.31 -63.28 -4.23
C ASP A 386 28.58 -63.53 -3.42
N PRO A 387 28.69 -64.62 -2.64
CA PRO A 387 29.97 -65.09 -2.14
C PRO A 387 30.58 -66.08 -3.14
N SER A 388 31.57 -65.63 -3.90
CA SER A 388 32.48 -66.51 -4.63
C SER A 388 33.42 -67.21 -3.63
N PHE A 389 33.18 -68.50 -3.39
CA PHE A 389 34.13 -69.40 -2.74
C PHE A 389 35.31 -69.66 -3.70
N GLY A 390 36.47 -69.10 -3.38
CA GLY A 390 37.76 -69.51 -3.93
C GLY A 390 38.45 -70.41 -2.91
N ASP A 391 38.48 -71.71 -3.22
CA ASP A 391 39.18 -72.77 -2.50
C ASP A 391 40.53 -73.02 -3.18
N PHE A 392 41.66 -72.84 -2.47
CA PHE A 392 42.99 -73.38 -2.83
C PHE A 392 43.98 -73.30 -1.63
N GLY A 393 44.51 -74.46 -1.22
CA GLY A 393 45.70 -74.68 -0.36
C GLY A 393 45.37 -75.01 1.09
N GLU A 394 45.66 -76.20 1.65
CA GLU A 394 46.76 -77.16 1.45
C GLU A 394 46.32 -78.64 1.42
#